data_AF-A0A535RRX0-F1
#
_entry.id   AF-A0A535RRX0-F1
#
_cell.length_a   1.000
_cell.length_b   1.000
_cell.length_c   1.000
_cell.angle_alpha   90.00
_cell.angle_beta   90.00
_cell.angle_gamma   90.00
#
_symmetry.space_group_name_H-M   'P 1'
#
loop_
_entity.id
_entity.type
_entity.pdbx_description
1 polymer ?
#
loop_
_entity_poly.entity_id
_entity_poly.type
_entity_poly.pdbx_seq_one_letter_code
_entity_poly.pdbx_strand_id
1 'polypeptide(L)' 'MHDVIDRADTTAHAEHTPQYSWAPLIIGVGIFFINTGFVFGLPFGIFGLLVFLGGVATWIREDIQLWARGSDEDGGH' A
#
# COMPACT_ATOMS: atom_id res chain seq x y z
N MET A 1 32.35 -4.35 -32.39
CA MET A 1 31.04 -3.66 -32.43
C MET A 1 29.92 -4.68 -32.17
N HIS A 2 29.99 -5.40 -31.05
CA HIS A 2 28.98 -6.39 -30.62
C HIS A 2 28.70 -6.32 -29.11
N ASP A 3 29.47 -5.51 -28.38
CA ASP A 3 29.47 -5.42 -26.91
C ASP A 3 28.41 -4.43 -26.37
N VAL A 4 27.77 -3.67 -27.27
CA VAL A 4 26.74 -2.68 -26.89
C VAL A 4 25.35 -3.31 -26.82
N ILE A 5 25.16 -4.50 -27.41
CA ILE A 5 23.84 -5.15 -27.48
C ILE A 5 23.58 -6.01 -26.22
N ASP A 6 24.60 -6.59 -25.59
CA ASP A 6 24.42 -7.39 -24.35
C ASP A 6 24.13 -6.54 -23.10
N ARG A 7 24.53 -5.27 -23.06
CA ARG A 7 24.24 -4.38 -21.91
C ARG A 7 22.78 -3.91 -21.88
N ALA A 8 22.02 -4.12 -22.95
CA ALA A 8 20.63 -3.66 -23.03
C ALA A 8 19.66 -4.58 -22.28
N ASP A 9 20.05 -5.81 -21.93
CA ASP A 9 19.16 -6.82 -21.35
C ASP A 9 19.33 -7.02 -19.81
N THR A 10 20.29 -6.36 -19.17
CA THR A 10 20.51 -6.53 -17.72
C THR A 10 19.62 -5.65 -16.83
N THR A 11 18.86 -4.72 -17.41
CA THR A 11 17.72 -4.09 -16.74
C THR A 11 16.46 -4.88 -17.04
N ALA A 12 16.48 -6.18 -16.73
CA ALA A 12 15.24 -6.84 -16.37
C ALA A 12 14.72 -6.09 -15.15
N HIS A 13 13.81 -5.13 -15.38
CA HIS A 13 13.06 -4.50 -14.31
C HIS A 13 12.42 -5.66 -13.55
N ALA A 14 12.99 -6.02 -12.39
CA ALA A 14 12.41 -7.01 -11.52
C ALA A 14 11.00 -6.49 -11.24
N GLU A 15 10.01 -7.12 -11.88
CA GLU A 15 8.66 -6.62 -11.87
C GLU A 15 8.23 -6.61 -10.41
N HIS A 16 8.02 -5.40 -9.87
CA HIS A 16 7.67 -5.24 -8.48
C HIS A 16 6.26 -5.81 -8.33
N THR A 17 6.15 -7.10 -8.01
CA THR A 17 4.85 -7.72 -7.76
C THR A 17 4.33 -7.13 -6.46
N PRO A 18 3.32 -6.25 -6.50
CA PRO A 18 2.85 -5.60 -5.29
C PRO A 18 2.33 -6.68 -4.35
N GLN A 19 2.77 -6.61 -3.08
CA GLN A 19 2.25 -7.51 -2.07
C GLN A 19 0.74 -7.28 -1.95
N TYR A 20 -0.01 -8.38 -1.87
CA TYR A 20 -1.45 -8.29 -1.66
C TYR A 20 -1.76 -7.55 -0.35
N SER A 21 -2.59 -6.51 -0.42
CA SER A 21 -2.97 -5.66 0.72
C SER A 21 -4.48 -5.57 0.83
N TRP A 22 -4.99 -5.73 2.06
CA TRP A 22 -6.40 -5.52 2.40
C TRP A 22 -6.73 -4.05 2.67
N ALA A 23 -5.71 -3.19 2.84
CA ALA A 23 -5.91 -1.80 3.22
C ALA A 23 -6.82 -1.01 2.26
N PRO A 24 -6.71 -1.14 0.92
CA PRO A 24 -7.60 -0.44 0.00
C PRO A 24 -9.08 -0.78 0.22
N LEU A 25 -9.39 -2.05 0.49
CA LEU A 25 -10.76 -2.48 0.76
C LEU A 25 -11.27 -1.90 2.08
N ILE A 26 -10.47 -1.97 3.14
CA ILE A 26 -10.83 -1.46 4.47
C ILE A 26 -11.07 0.07 4.39
N ILE A 27 -10.19 0.79 3.71
CA ILE A 27 -10.32 2.23 3.47
C ILE A 27 -11.62 2.53 2.70
N GLY A 28 -11.90 1.79 1.63
CA GLY A 28 -13.13 1.94 0.85
C GLY A 28 -14.40 1.74 1.68
N VAL A 29 -14.42 0.70 2.53
CA VAL A 29 -15.52 0.45 3.48
C VAL A 29 -15.66 1.60 4.48
N GLY A 30 -14.55 2.12 5.01
CA GLY A 30 -14.55 3.27 5.91
C GLY A 30 -15.16 4.52 5.26
N ILE A 31 -14.71 4.86 4.05
CA ILE A 31 -15.25 5.99 3.27
C ILE A 31 -16.74 5.83 3.01
N PHE A 32 -17.20 4.63 2.64
CA PHE A 32 -18.61 4.35 2.44
C PHE A 32 -19.45 4.67 3.69
N PHE A 33 -19.00 4.22 4.87
CA PHE A 33 -19.73 4.46 6.12
C PHE A 33 -19.64 5.92 6.59
N ILE A 34 -18.54 6.62 6.32
CA ILE A 34 -18.45 8.07 6.54
C ILE A 34 -19.53 8.79 5.73
N ASN A 35 -19.65 8.47 4.43
CA ASN A 35 -20.64 9.08 3.55
C ASN A 35 -22.07 8.72 3.96
N THR A 36 -22.30 7.46 4.33
CA THR A 36 -23.57 6.98 4.90
C THR A 36 -23.94 7.74 6.18
N GLY A 37 -22.94 8.12 7.00
CA GLY A 37 -23.14 8.93 8.20
C GLY A 37 -23.74 10.31 7.97
N PHE A 38 -23.49 10.93 6.81
CA PHE A 38 -24.15 12.20 6.46
C PHE A 38 -25.65 12.03 6.18
N VAL A 39 -26.10 10.83 5.79
CA VAL A 39 -27.51 10.53 5.46
C VAL A 39 -28.25 9.95 6.65
N PHE A 40 -27.65 9.00 7.36
CA PHE A 40 -28.30 8.20 8.42
C PHE A 40 -27.88 8.61 9.83
N GLY A 41 -26.97 9.58 9.96
CA GLY A 41 -26.60 10.20 11.21
C GLY A 41 -25.21 9.84 11.74
N LEU A 42 -24.83 10.55 12.79
CA LEU A 42 -23.49 10.55 13.38
C LEU A 42 -22.92 9.15 13.70
N PRO A 43 -23.68 8.16 14.22
CA PRO A 43 -23.14 6.85 14.57
C PRO A 43 -22.45 6.13 13.39
N PHE A 44 -23.04 6.19 12.19
CA PHE A 44 -22.44 5.60 10.98
C PHE A 44 -21.16 6.33 10.56
N GLY A 45 -21.14 7.67 10.72
CA GLY A 45 -19.97 8.48 10.43
C GLY A 45 -18.79 8.15 11.34
N ILE A 46 -19.04 8.01 12.66
CA ILE A 46 -18.02 7.61 13.64
C ILE A 46 -17.50 6.21 13.33
N PHE A 47 -18.39 5.26 13.07
CA PHE A 47 -17.99 3.89 12.70
C PHE A 47 -17.11 3.90 11.44
N GLY A 48 -17.53 4.61 10.39
CA GLY A 48 -16.76 4.74 9.16
C GLY A 48 -15.39 5.38 9.37
N LEU A 49 -15.30 6.41 10.22
CA LEU A 49 -14.04 7.06 10.57
C LEU A 49 -13.08 6.08 11.26
N LEU A 50 -13.57 5.28 12.21
CA LEU A 50 -12.73 4.27 12.89
C LEU A 50 -12.21 3.22 11.90
N VAL A 51 -13.07 2.72 11.01
CA VAL A 51 -12.68 1.74 9.98
C VAL A 51 -11.66 2.35 9.01
N PHE A 52 -11.89 3.58 8.56
CA PHE A 52 -10.98 4.31 7.67
C PHE A 52 -9.59 4.49 8.31
N LEU A 53 -9.54 4.96 9.55
CA LEU A 53 -8.29 5.14 10.29
C LEU A 53 -7.56 3.80 10.50
N GLY A 54 -8.30 2.73 10.76
CA GLY A 54 -7.74 1.38 10.82
C GLY A 54 -7.11 0.94 9.50
N GLY A 55 -7.78 1.18 8.38
CA GLY A 55 -7.25 0.89 7.04
C GLY A 55 -6.00 1.68 6.70
N VAL A 56 -5.99 2.99 7.01
CA VAL A 56 -4.81 3.85 6.83
C VAL A 56 -3.64 3.40 7.71
N ALA A 57 -3.90 3.02 8.97
CA ALA A 57 -2.86 2.52 9.86
C ALA A 57 -2.24 1.21 9.36
N THR A 58 -3.07 0.29 8.84
CA THR A 58 -2.58 -0.94 8.19
C THR A 58 -1.72 -0.61 6.97
N TRP A 59 -2.17 0.30 6.11
CA TRP A 59 -1.41 0.71 4.92
C TRP A 59 -0.04 1.30 5.29
N ILE A 60 0.01 2.21 6.27
CA ILE A 60 1.28 2.80 6.75
C ILE A 60 2.21 1.72 7.31
N ARG A 61 1.67 0.74 8.04
CA ARG A 61 2.49 -0.35 8.59
C ARG A 61 3.07 -1.22 7.48
N GLU A 62 2.29 -1.53 6.46
CA GLU A 62 2.76 -2.28 5.28
C GLU A 62 3.86 -1.51 4.55
N ASP A 63 3.68 -0.20 4.37
CA ASP A 63 4.70 0.66 3.76
C ASP A 63 6.02 0.64 4.55
N ILE A 64 5.97 0.86 5.86
CA ILE A 64 7.16 0.79 6.74
C ILE A 64 7.85 -0.58 6.64
N GLN A 65 7.09 -1.67 6.56
CA GLN A 65 7.65 -3.02 6.43
C GLN A 65 8.38 -3.22 5.09
N LEU A 66 7.90 -2.62 4.01
CA LEU A 66 8.58 -2.66 2.71
C LEU A 66 9.89 -1.87 2.76
N TRP A 67 9.88 -0.68 3.35
CA TRP A 67 11.10 0.13 3.54
C TRP A 67 12.15 -0.59 4.39
N ALA A 68 11.73 -1.20 5.51
CA ALA A 68 12.64 -1.93 6.38
C ALA A 68 13.29 -3.14 5.68
N ARG A 69 12.50 -3.88 4.88
CA ARG A 69 13.01 -5.04 4.12
C ARG A 69 13.96 -4.63 3.00
N GLY A 70 13.65 -3.54 2.28
CA GLY A 70 14.55 -3.02 1.24
C GLY A 70 15.87 -2.48 1.80
N SER A 71 15.84 -1.91 3.01
CA SER A 71 17.06 -1.44 3.70
C SER A 71 18.02 -2.57 4.08
N ASP A 72 17.54 -3.79 4.30
CA ASP A 72 18.39 -4.94 4.62
C ASP A 72 19.07 -5.54 3.37
N GLU A 73 18.50 -5.33 2.18
CA GLU A 73 19.06 -5.81 0.90
C GLU A 73 20.19 -4.91 0.36
N ASP A 74 20.20 -3.61 0.72
CA ASP A 74 21.26 -2.66 0.38
C ASP A 74 22.38 -2.55 1.46
N GLY A 75 22.18 -3.16 2.64
CA GLY A 75 23.06 -3.02 3.81
C GLY A 75 24.21 -4.02 3.94
N GLY A 76 24.55 -4.74 2.87
CA GLY A 76 25.43 -5.91 2.95
C GLY A 76 26.51 -6.01 1.89
N HIS A 77 27.27 -4.95 1.59
CA HIS A 77 28.67 -5.00 1.13
C HIS A 77 29.39 -3.65 1.31
#